data_AF-A0A935HS34-F1
#
_entry.id   AF-A0A935HS34-F1
#
_cell.length_a   1.000
_cell.length_b   1.000
_cell.length_c   1.000
_cell.angle_alpha   90.00
_cell.angle_beta   90.00
_cell.angle_gamma   90.00
#
_symmetry.space_group_name_H-M   'P 1'
#
loop_
_entity.id
_entity.type
_entity.pdbx_description
1 polymer ?
#
loop_
_entity_poly.entity_id
_entity_poly.type
_entity_poly.pdbx_seq_one_letter_code
_entity_poly.pdbx_strand_id
1 'polypeptide(L)'
;MKNLFRILFIILVSLASSSCSKWLDLQPQDGITKAEFWKTKEDVKAALYGIYSSLNDGGVEERIFLWGELRGDMVVPTTNASDDDRLVKNMNILSTNDLSNWAPMYKAINNCNLLLDFAGEAKASDPTFTDELFYNAYIGEALTVRSLLYFYLVRTFRDIPLKLKGSYKDTDIQSTPSPHLSR
;
A
#
# COMPACT_ATOMS: atom_id res chain seq x y z
N MET A 1 -32.48 -49.29 -28.83
CA MET A 1 -31.13 -49.22 -28.22
C MET A 1 -30.35 -47.96 -28.59
N LYS A 2 -30.28 -47.54 -29.87
CA LYS A 2 -29.53 -46.33 -30.31
C LYS A 2 -30.02 -45.01 -29.69
N ASN A 3 -31.33 -44.89 -29.45
CA ASN A 3 -31.92 -43.68 -28.84
C ASN A 3 -31.66 -43.60 -27.33
N LEU A 4 -31.53 -44.75 -26.65
CA LEU A 4 -31.20 -44.81 -25.22
C LEU A 4 -29.75 -44.34 -24.97
N PHE A 5 -28.83 -44.73 -25.84
CA PHE A 5 -27.42 -44.27 -25.79
C PHE A 5 -27.29 -42.76 -26.01
N ARG A 6 -28.10 -42.17 -26.90
CA ARG A 6 -28.12 -40.72 -27.13
C ARG A 6 -28.65 -39.95 -25.91
N ILE A 7 -29.68 -40.47 -25.24
CA ILE A 7 -30.24 -39.85 -24.03
C ILE A 7 -29.21 -39.92 -22.88
N LEU A 8 -28.54 -41.06 -22.70
CA LEU A 8 -27.47 -41.23 -21.71
C LEU A 8 -26.28 -40.28 -21.95
N PHE A 9 -25.90 -40.07 -23.21
CA PHE A 9 -24.83 -39.16 -23.57
C PHE A 9 -25.17 -37.69 -23.27
N ILE A 10 -26.41 -37.26 -23.53
CA ILE A 10 -26.87 -35.90 -23.23
C ILE A 10 -26.90 -35.65 -21.71
N ILE A 11 -27.33 -36.64 -20.93
CA ILE A 11 -27.34 -36.56 -19.45
C ILE A 11 -25.90 -36.44 -18.93
N LEU A 12 -24.97 -37.24 -19.45
CA LEU A 12 -23.55 -37.20 -19.05
C LEU A 12 -22.90 -35.83 -19.35
N VAL A 13 -23.20 -35.24 -20.51
CA VAL A 13 -22.68 -33.91 -20.89
C VAL A 13 -23.29 -32.81 -20.01
N SER A 14 -24.56 -32.92 -19.64
CA SER A 14 -25.21 -31.96 -18.74
C SER A 14 -24.64 -32.00 -17.31
N LEU A 15 -24.27 -33.18 -16.81
CA LEU A 15 -23.58 -33.33 -15.51
C LEU A 15 -22.13 -32.86 -15.56
N ALA A 16 -21.45 -32.93 -16.72
CA ALA A 16 -20.09 -32.41 -16.88
C ALA A 16 -20.02 -30.87 -16.88
N SER A 17 -21.16 -30.18 -16.97
CA SER A 17 -21.24 -28.71 -17.01
C SER A 17 -21.40 -28.06 -15.63
N SER A 18 -21.52 -28.85 -14.55
CA SER A 18 -21.52 -28.31 -13.18
C SER A 18 -20.08 -27.97 -12.75
N SER A 19 -19.63 -26.78 -13.11
CA SER A 19 -18.34 -26.25 -12.65
C SER A 19 -18.42 -25.89 -11.16
N CYS A 20 -17.52 -26.46 -10.35
CA CYS A 20 -17.43 -26.18 -8.92
C CYS A 20 -16.67 -24.87 -8.71
N SER A 21 -17.37 -23.73 -8.81
CA SER A 21 -16.76 -22.41 -8.56
C SER A 21 -16.45 -22.16 -7.08
N LYS A 22 -17.19 -22.79 -6.15
CA LYS A 22 -17.03 -22.58 -4.70
C LYS A 22 -15.73 -23.10 -4.11
N TRP A 23 -15.03 -24.03 -4.76
CA TRP A 23 -13.75 -24.54 -4.26
C TRP A 23 -12.61 -23.51 -4.39
N LEU A 24 -12.74 -22.58 -5.34
CA LEU A 24 -11.67 -21.61 -5.65
C LEU A 24 -11.81 -20.29 -4.86
N ASP A 25 -12.95 -20.05 -4.23
CA ASP A 25 -13.17 -18.91 -3.32
C ASP A 25 -12.67 -19.25 -1.90
N LEU A 26 -11.35 -19.39 -1.75
CA LEU A 26 -10.73 -19.54 -0.43
C LEU A 26 -10.66 -18.17 0.25
N GLN A 27 -11.45 -17.96 1.30
CA GLN A 27 -11.26 -16.84 2.22
C GLN A 27 -10.05 -17.12 3.12
N PRO A 28 -9.27 -16.09 3.51
CA PRO A 28 -8.19 -16.26 4.47
C PRO A 28 -8.74 -16.83 5.79
N GLN A 29 -8.17 -17.95 6.25
CA GLN A 29 -8.61 -18.61 7.49
C GLN A 29 -8.19 -17.82 8.74
N ASP A 30 -7.08 -17.07 8.66
CA ASP A 30 -6.43 -16.39 9.80
C ASP A 30 -6.26 -14.87 9.62
N GLY A 31 -7.17 -14.21 8.90
CA GLY A 31 -7.08 -12.76 8.68
C GLY A 31 -8.45 -12.09 8.56
N ILE A 32 -8.54 -10.84 9.03
CA ILE A 32 -9.74 -10.02 8.81
C ILE A 32 -9.81 -9.70 7.32
N THR A 33 -10.89 -10.11 6.66
CA THR A 33 -11.09 -9.78 5.25
C THR A 33 -11.38 -8.28 5.08
N LYS A 34 -11.10 -7.72 3.90
CA LYS A 34 -11.48 -6.31 3.61
C LYS A 34 -12.96 -6.04 3.93
N ALA A 35 -13.84 -6.97 3.55
CA ALA A 35 -15.27 -6.87 3.77
C ALA A 35 -15.64 -6.82 5.26
N GLU A 36 -14.75 -7.28 6.13
CA GLU A 36 -14.95 -7.32 7.58
C GLU A 36 -14.28 -6.18 8.32
N PHE A 37 -13.21 -5.60 7.77
CA PHE A 37 -12.40 -4.59 8.45
C PHE A 37 -13.04 -3.19 8.46
N TRP A 38 -13.61 -2.69 7.37
CA TRP A 38 -14.05 -1.28 7.29
C TRP A 38 -15.49 -1.08 7.76
N LYS A 39 -15.78 -1.39 9.02
CA LYS A 39 -17.16 -1.36 9.54
C LYS A 39 -17.41 -0.31 10.60
N THR A 40 -16.44 -0.03 11.46
CA THR A 40 -16.63 0.81 12.65
C THR A 40 -15.72 2.03 12.66
N LYS A 41 -16.05 3.02 13.50
CA LYS A 41 -15.15 4.14 13.80
C LYS A 41 -13.79 3.66 14.31
N GLU A 42 -13.78 2.64 15.15
CA GLU A 42 -12.57 2.05 15.75
C GLU A 42 -11.66 1.44 14.68
N ASP A 43 -12.21 0.83 13.64
CA ASP A 43 -11.43 0.27 12.52
C ASP A 43 -10.73 1.37 11.72
N VAL A 44 -11.43 2.49 11.45
CA VAL A 44 -10.82 3.65 10.77
C VAL A 44 -9.70 4.25 11.61
N LYS A 45 -9.92 4.36 12.93
CA LYS A 45 -8.91 4.83 13.88
C LYS A 45 -7.70 3.88 13.94
N ALA A 46 -7.93 2.57 13.95
CA ALA A 46 -6.87 1.57 13.93
C ALA A 46 -6.07 1.64 12.62
N ALA A 47 -6.73 1.82 11.48
CA ALA A 47 -6.05 2.04 10.20
C ALA A 47 -5.17 3.29 10.20
N LEU A 48 -5.67 4.38 10.81
CA LEU A 48 -4.89 5.61 10.98
C LEU A 48 -3.63 5.36 11.84
N TYR A 49 -3.74 4.58 12.91
CA TYR A 49 -2.56 4.18 13.69
C TYR A 49 -1.59 3.32 12.88
N GLY A 50 -2.10 2.45 12.00
CA GLY A 50 -1.28 1.72 11.03
C GLY A 50 -0.52 2.63 10.05
N ILE A 51 -1.13 3.76 9.64
CA ILE A 51 -0.44 4.79 8.84
C ILE A 51 0.73 5.36 9.64
N TYR A 52 0.50 5.79 10.88
CA TYR A 52 1.58 6.34 11.72
C TYR A 52 2.69 5.32 12.02
N SER A 53 2.33 4.06 12.29
CA SER A 53 3.30 2.97 12.50
C SER A 53 4.17 2.78 11.25
N SER A 54 3.58 2.85 10.06
CA SER A 54 4.31 2.66 8.80
C SER A 54 5.35 3.74 8.51
N LEU A 55 5.29 4.89 9.19
CA LEU A 55 6.35 5.90 9.12
C LEU A 55 7.63 5.45 9.84
N ASN A 56 7.52 4.55 10.83
CA ASN A 56 8.66 4.00 11.58
C ASN A 56 9.09 2.62 11.06
N ASP A 57 8.15 1.69 10.89
CA ASP A 57 8.46 0.27 10.61
C ASP A 57 9.19 0.01 9.28
N GLY A 58 9.24 1.02 8.38
CA GLY A 58 9.87 0.92 7.07
C GLY A 58 11.12 1.78 6.88
N GLY A 59 11.60 2.46 7.93
CA GLY A 59 12.69 3.43 7.81
C GLY A 59 12.31 4.63 6.95
N VAL A 60 11.05 5.07 7.01
CA VAL A 60 10.59 6.30 6.32
C VAL A 60 11.18 7.53 7.02
N GLU A 61 11.20 7.59 8.36
CA GLU A 61 11.88 8.72 9.03
C GLU A 61 13.37 8.78 8.73
N GLU A 62 14.04 7.62 8.71
CA GLU A 62 15.47 7.55 8.42
C GLU A 62 15.76 8.03 7.01
N ARG A 63 15.01 7.55 6.00
CA ARG A 63 15.16 8.00 4.61
C ARG A 63 14.92 9.49 4.46
N ILE A 64 13.89 10.05 5.10
CA ILE A 64 13.61 11.49 5.07
C ILE A 64 14.81 12.29 5.56
N PHE A 65 15.44 11.85 6.66
CA PHE A 65 16.64 12.48 7.20
C PHE A 65 17.84 12.31 6.27
N LEU A 66 18.15 11.07 5.86
CA LEU A 66 19.33 10.74 5.07
C LEU A 66 19.28 11.36 3.66
N TRP A 67 18.12 11.43 3.00
CA TRP A 67 17.97 12.11 1.71
C TRP A 67 18.27 13.62 1.77
N GLY A 68 18.05 14.24 2.92
CA GLY A 68 18.35 15.66 3.16
C GLY A 68 19.81 15.89 3.55
N GLU A 69 20.32 15.12 4.50
CA GLU A 69 21.58 15.46 5.19
C GLU A 69 22.82 14.77 4.63
N LEU A 70 22.75 13.52 4.12
CA LEU A 70 23.97 12.80 3.66
C LEU A 70 24.68 13.52 2.51
N ARG A 71 23.93 14.23 1.66
CA ARG A 71 24.47 15.06 0.58
C ARG A 71 24.84 16.47 1.05
N GLY A 72 24.37 16.86 2.23
CA GLY A 72 24.79 18.08 2.91
C GLY A 72 26.16 17.90 3.57
N ASP A 73 26.62 18.97 4.23
CA ASP A 73 27.93 18.98 4.89
C ASP A 73 27.84 18.97 6.43
N MET A 74 26.64 18.74 6.96
CA MET A 74 26.38 18.72 8.41
C MET A 74 26.55 17.32 9.03
N VAL A 75 26.55 16.27 8.22
CA VAL A 75 26.77 14.89 8.66
C VAL A 75 27.89 14.22 7.87
N VAL A 76 28.63 13.34 8.54
CA VAL A 76 29.73 12.56 7.97
C VAL A 76 29.55 11.10 8.35
N PRO A 77 29.67 10.16 7.39
CA PRO A 77 29.62 8.72 7.67
C PRO A 77 30.68 8.32 8.70
N THR A 78 30.27 7.65 9.77
CA THR A 78 31.19 7.09 10.78
C THR A 78 31.93 5.86 10.23
N THR A 79 32.82 5.24 11.02
CA THR A 79 33.48 3.98 10.62
C THR A 79 32.50 2.83 10.40
N ASN A 80 31.33 2.86 11.05
CA ASN A 80 30.31 1.80 10.94
C ASN A 80 29.21 2.10 9.92
N ALA A 81 29.30 3.23 9.21
CA ALA A 81 28.34 3.57 8.16
C ALA A 81 28.43 2.57 6.99
N SER A 82 27.28 2.31 6.36
CA SER A 82 27.20 1.42 5.22
C SER A 82 27.97 1.98 4.02
N ASP A 83 28.40 1.09 3.12
CA ASP A 83 29.02 1.54 1.86
C ASP A 83 28.04 2.37 1.02
N ASP A 84 26.74 2.07 1.10
CA ASP A 84 25.69 2.83 0.44
C ASP A 84 25.62 4.29 0.94
N ASP A 85 25.72 4.53 2.24
CA ASP A 85 25.74 5.89 2.80
C ASP A 85 26.99 6.66 2.37
N ARG A 86 28.14 5.98 2.32
CA ARG A 86 29.41 6.57 1.84
C ARG A 86 29.33 6.94 0.37
N LEU A 87 28.72 6.08 -0.44
CA LEU A 87 28.49 6.34 -1.86
C LEU A 87 27.58 7.56 -2.05
N VAL A 88 26.52 7.69 -1.25
CA VAL A 88 25.63 8.85 -1.28
C VAL A 88 26.36 10.13 -0.88
N LYS A 89 27.17 10.13 0.18
CA LYS A 89 27.99 11.29 0.60
C LYS A 89 28.96 11.74 -0.50
N ASN A 90 29.51 10.79 -1.24
CA ASN A 90 30.43 11.04 -2.35
C ASN A 90 29.72 11.33 -3.68
N MET A 91 28.40 11.56 -3.67
CA MET A 91 27.59 11.84 -4.86
C MET A 91 27.64 10.72 -5.92
N ASN A 92 27.90 9.48 -5.50
CA ASN A 92 27.99 8.29 -6.35
C ASN A 92 26.82 7.34 -6.09
N ILE A 93 25.58 7.82 -6.29
CA ILE A 93 24.38 7.06 -5.92
C ILE A 93 23.99 6.10 -7.05
N LEU A 94 23.93 4.81 -6.72
CA LEU A 94 23.56 3.75 -7.66
C LEU A 94 22.05 3.44 -7.56
N SER A 95 21.48 2.89 -8.64
CA SER A 95 20.09 2.44 -8.63
C SER A 95 19.83 1.27 -7.68
N THR A 96 20.87 0.54 -7.30
CA THR A 96 20.83 -0.58 -6.35
C THR A 96 21.01 -0.13 -4.90
N ASN A 97 21.28 1.15 -4.66
CA ASN A 97 21.47 1.69 -3.32
C ASN A 97 20.15 1.64 -2.53
N ASP A 98 20.18 1.24 -1.26
CA ASP A 98 18.97 1.12 -0.45
C ASP A 98 18.22 2.46 -0.26
N LEU A 99 18.93 3.59 -0.29
CA LEU A 99 18.31 4.91 -0.24
C LEU A 99 17.60 5.29 -1.54
N SER A 100 17.88 4.59 -2.65
CA SER A 100 17.06 4.72 -3.87
C SER A 100 15.73 3.97 -3.72
N ASN A 101 15.55 3.13 -2.70
CA ASN A 101 14.33 2.36 -2.48
C ASN A 101 13.24 3.19 -1.75
N TRP A 102 12.27 3.61 -2.53
CA TRP A 102 11.03 4.26 -2.12
C TRP A 102 9.87 3.31 -1.69
N ALA A 103 10.06 1.99 -1.70
CA ALA A 103 9.00 1.04 -1.34
C ALA A 103 8.39 1.31 0.06
N PRO A 104 9.17 1.68 1.09
CA PRO A 104 8.60 2.08 2.38
C PRO A 104 7.64 3.28 2.29
N MET A 105 7.99 4.29 1.50
CA MET A 105 7.13 5.46 1.27
C MET A 105 5.81 5.05 0.62
N TYR A 106 5.88 4.20 -0.42
CA TYR A 106 4.68 3.76 -1.13
C TYR A 106 3.81 2.80 -0.30
N LYS A 107 4.39 2.04 0.63
CA LYS A 107 3.63 1.27 1.61
C LYS A 107 2.80 2.18 2.51
N ALA A 108 3.41 3.23 3.07
CA ALA A 108 2.70 4.21 3.90
C ALA A 108 1.64 5.00 3.11
N ILE A 109 1.95 5.40 1.86
CA ILE A 109 0.99 6.01 0.94
C ILE A 109 -0.19 5.07 0.66
N ASN A 110 0.06 3.77 0.47
CA ASN A 110 -1.00 2.80 0.24
C ASN A 110 -1.94 2.71 1.45
N ASN A 111 -1.40 2.68 2.67
CA ASN A 111 -2.20 2.70 3.89
C ASN A 111 -3.08 3.95 3.97
N CYS A 112 -2.55 5.11 3.60
CA CYS A 112 -3.33 6.36 3.49
C CYS A 112 -4.45 6.21 2.46
N ASN A 113 -4.16 5.66 1.27
CA ASN A 113 -5.15 5.49 0.23
C ASN A 113 -6.28 4.53 0.64
N LEU A 114 -5.96 3.43 1.33
CA LEU A 114 -6.95 2.47 1.82
C LEU A 114 -7.91 3.14 2.81
N LEU A 115 -7.39 3.95 3.75
CA LEU A 115 -8.23 4.72 4.66
C LEU A 115 -9.14 5.69 3.89
N LEU A 116 -8.58 6.44 2.95
CA LEU A 116 -9.35 7.42 2.16
C LEU A 116 -10.41 6.77 1.26
N ASP A 117 -10.16 5.56 0.76
CA ASP A 117 -11.10 4.84 -0.08
C ASP A 117 -12.23 4.19 0.73
N PHE A 118 -11.98 3.73 1.97
CA PHE A 118 -12.94 2.90 2.73
C PHE A 118 -13.51 3.53 4.00
N ALA A 119 -12.95 4.61 4.54
CA ALA A 119 -13.48 5.25 5.75
C ALA A 119 -14.93 5.73 5.57
N GLY A 120 -15.32 6.11 4.33
CA GLY A 120 -16.71 6.47 4.02
C GLY A 120 -17.68 5.29 4.15
N GLU A 121 -17.26 4.08 3.79
CA GLU A 121 -18.07 2.86 3.94
C GLU A 121 -18.26 2.50 5.43
N ALA A 122 -17.19 2.63 6.23
CA ALA A 122 -17.27 2.44 7.68
C ALA A 122 -18.23 3.45 8.32
N LYS A 123 -18.13 4.73 7.95
CA LYS A 123 -19.04 5.78 8.43
C LYS A 123 -20.51 5.51 8.07
N ALA A 124 -20.77 4.97 6.88
CA ALA A 124 -22.13 4.63 6.48
C ALA A 124 -22.68 3.39 7.22
N SER A 125 -21.79 2.49 7.66
CA SER A 125 -22.16 1.23 8.32
C SER A 125 -22.33 1.35 9.83
N ASP A 126 -21.65 2.30 10.47
CA ASP A 126 -21.63 2.49 11.92
C ASP A 126 -22.51 3.67 12.37
N PRO A 127 -23.69 3.42 12.99
CA PRO A 127 -24.56 4.48 13.49
C PRO A 127 -23.94 5.31 14.62
N THR A 128 -22.84 4.86 15.24
CA THR A 128 -22.12 5.61 16.27
C THR A 128 -21.09 6.57 15.67
N PHE A 129 -20.74 6.38 14.38
CA PHE A 129 -19.84 7.25 13.65
C PHE A 129 -20.57 8.49 13.08
N THR A 130 -21.32 9.17 13.93
CA THR A 130 -22.14 10.36 13.59
C THR A 130 -21.35 11.65 13.62
N ASP A 131 -20.21 11.66 14.30
CA ASP A 131 -19.40 12.86 14.48
C ASP A 131 -18.55 13.14 13.24
N GLU A 132 -19.03 14.09 12.43
CA GLU A 132 -18.34 14.61 11.25
C GLU A 132 -16.96 15.19 11.59
N LEU A 133 -16.74 15.70 12.82
CA LEU A 133 -15.44 16.24 13.21
C LEU A 133 -14.38 15.14 13.25
N PHE A 134 -14.69 13.99 13.86
CA PHE A 134 -13.74 12.87 13.93
C PHE A 134 -13.48 12.27 12.55
N TYR A 135 -14.52 12.11 11.73
CA TYR A 135 -14.35 11.63 10.36
C TYR A 135 -13.42 12.54 9.56
N ASN A 136 -13.71 13.85 9.56
CA ASN A 136 -12.90 14.83 8.84
C ASN A 136 -11.48 14.94 9.40
N ALA A 137 -11.28 14.76 10.72
CA ALA A 137 -9.96 14.68 11.31
C ALA A 137 -9.16 13.49 10.77
N TYR A 138 -9.73 12.28 10.76
CA TYR A 138 -9.04 11.09 10.24
C TYR A 138 -8.68 11.22 8.75
N ILE A 139 -9.61 11.75 7.95
CA ILE A 139 -9.37 12.04 6.53
C ILE A 139 -8.27 13.09 6.36
N GLY A 140 -8.32 14.17 7.15
CA GLY A 140 -7.32 15.24 7.13
C GLY A 140 -5.91 14.77 7.50
N GLU A 141 -5.79 13.94 8.54
CA GLU A 141 -4.53 13.33 8.95
C GLU A 141 -3.97 12.44 7.84
N ALA A 142 -4.77 11.54 7.27
CA ALA A 142 -4.34 10.66 6.18
C ALA A 142 -3.94 11.44 4.92
N LEU A 143 -4.68 12.50 4.55
CA LEU A 143 -4.32 13.39 3.45
C LEU A 143 -3.00 14.12 3.71
N THR A 144 -2.79 14.59 4.94
CA THR A 144 -1.57 15.30 5.33
C THR A 144 -0.37 14.39 5.22
N VAL A 145 -0.44 13.18 5.80
CA VAL A 145 0.65 12.20 5.71
C VAL A 145 0.94 11.84 4.26
N ARG A 146 -0.09 11.48 3.47
CA ARG A 146 0.10 11.15 2.05
C ARG A 146 0.77 12.28 1.27
N SER A 147 0.34 13.52 1.50
CA SER A 147 0.89 14.70 0.83
C SER A 147 2.33 14.97 1.24
N LEU A 148 2.66 14.78 2.52
CA LEU A 148 4.02 14.90 3.04
C LEU A 148 4.97 13.88 2.40
N LEU A 149 4.54 12.62 2.29
CA LEU A 149 5.33 11.57 1.66
C LEU A 149 5.56 11.87 0.17
N TYR A 150 4.53 12.32 -0.54
CA TYR A 150 4.68 12.76 -1.92
C TYR A 150 5.62 13.96 -2.07
N PHE A 151 5.56 14.93 -1.16
CA PHE A 151 6.49 16.06 -1.14
C PHE A 151 7.94 15.59 -1.01
N TYR A 152 8.23 14.65 -0.09
CA TYR A 152 9.57 14.08 0.08
C TYR A 152 10.05 13.22 -1.10
N LEU A 153 9.13 12.54 -1.79
CA LEU A 153 9.45 11.78 -2.99
C LEU A 153 9.81 12.71 -4.16
N VAL A 154 8.97 13.72 -4.43
CA VAL A 154 9.19 14.65 -5.55
C VAL A 154 10.47 15.46 -5.36
N ARG A 155 10.79 15.92 -4.14
CA ARG A 155 12.03 16.67 -3.91
C ARG A 155 13.30 15.84 -4.09
N THR A 156 13.22 14.52 -3.98
CA THR A 156 14.39 13.62 -4.03
C THR A 156 14.56 13.00 -5.41
N PHE A 157 13.45 12.61 -6.06
CA PHE A 157 13.46 11.85 -7.31
C PHE A 157 12.90 12.64 -8.50
N ARG A 158 12.27 13.79 -8.25
CA ARG A 158 11.56 14.62 -9.25
C ARG A 158 10.36 13.91 -9.88
N ASP A 159 10.59 12.85 -10.65
CA ASP A 159 9.59 12.10 -11.39
C ASP A 159 9.17 10.86 -10.61
N ILE A 160 7.91 10.83 -10.16
CA ILE A 160 7.34 9.74 -9.36
C ILE A 160 5.90 9.43 -9.80
N PRO A 161 5.43 8.17 -9.72
CA PRO A 161 4.05 7.79 -9.99
C PRO A 161 3.12 8.29 -8.90
N LEU A 162 2.06 8.95 -9.33
CA LEU A 162 0.98 9.37 -8.45
C LEU A 162 -0.04 8.24 -8.32
N LYS A 163 -0.13 7.64 -7.13
CA LYS A 163 -1.09 6.58 -6.76
C LYS A 163 -2.05 7.14 -5.71
N LEU A 164 -3.27 7.43 -6.13
CA LEU A 164 -4.31 8.02 -5.26
C LEU A 164 -5.32 6.99 -4.74
N LYS A 165 -5.22 5.75 -5.22
CA LYS A 165 -6.11 4.64 -4.88
C LYS A 165 -5.34 3.53 -4.16
N GLY A 166 -6.02 2.90 -3.22
CA GLY A 166 -5.45 1.81 -2.44
C GLY A 166 -5.34 0.56 -3.29
N SER A 167 -4.16 -0.05 -3.30
CA SER A 167 -3.92 -1.38 -3.84
C SER A 167 -4.17 -2.42 -2.74
N TYR A 168 -5.12 -3.32 -2.98
CA TYR A 168 -5.46 -4.41 -2.05
C TYR A 168 -5.81 -5.72 -2.78
N LYS A 169 -5.81 -5.71 -4.11
CA LYS A 169 -5.85 -6.90 -4.97
C LYS A 169 -4.59 -6.95 -5.83
N ASP A 170 -4.24 -8.14 -6.28
CA ASP A 170 -3.11 -8.35 -7.20
C ASP A 170 -3.28 -7.57 -8.52
N THR A 171 -4.52 -7.40 -8.97
CA THR A 171 -4.85 -6.60 -10.16
C THR A 171 -4.53 -5.11 -10.01
N ASP A 172 -4.41 -4.62 -8.78
CA ASP A 172 -4.12 -3.21 -8.50
C ASP A 172 -2.61 -2.94 -8.50
N ILE A 173 -1.78 -3.99 -8.58
CA ILE A 173 -0.32 -3.88 -8.59
C ILE A 173 0.12 -3.45 -9.99
N GLN A 174 0.30 -2.15 -10.16
CA GLN A 174 0.93 -1.60 -11.36
C GLN A 174 2.45 -1.57 -11.21
N SER A 175 3.16 -2.00 -12.26
CA SER A 175 4.60 -1.81 -12.40
C SER A 175 4.91 -0.32 -12.33
N THR A 176 5.70 0.07 -11.34
CA THR A 176 6.19 1.45 -11.21
C THR A 176 7.56 1.55 -11.87
N PRO A 177 7.85 2.66 -12.59
CA PRO A 177 9.19 2.94 -13.08
C PRO A 177 10.21 2.87 -11.94
N SER A 178 11.43 2.45 -12.26
CA SER A 178 12.52 2.48 -11.29
C SER A 178 12.78 3.91 -10.84
N PRO A 179 13.04 4.14 -9.54
CA PRO A 179 13.34 5.47 -9.03
C PRO A 179 14.61 6.01 -9.70
N HIS A 180 14.52 7.24 -10.21
CA HIS A 180 15.64 7.98 -10.76
C HIS A 180 15.92 9.17 -9.86
N LEU A 181 17.14 9.26 -9.33
CA LEU A 181 17.52 10.39 -8.47
C LEU A 181 17.70 11.65 -9.33
N SER A 182 17.22 12.78 -8.82
CA SER A 182 17.46 14.06 -9.48
C SER A 182 18.97 14.35 -9.48
N ARG A 183 19.54 14.52 -10.68
CA ARG A 183 20.94 14.97 -10.86
C ARG A 183 21.15 16.38 -10.32
#